data_AF-A0A7D7VKX8-F1
#
_entry.id   AF-A0A7D7VKX8-F1
#
_cell.length_a   1.000
_cell.length_b   1.000
_cell.length_c   1.000
_cell.angle_alpha   90.00
_cell.angle_beta   90.00
_cell.angle_gamma   90.00
#
_symmetry.space_group_name_H-M   'P 1'
#
loop_
_entity.id
_entity.type
_entity.pdbx_description
1 polymer ?
#
loop_
_entity_poly.entity_id
_entity_poly.type
_entity_poly.pdbx_seq_one_letter_code
_entity_poly.pdbx_strand_id
1 'polypeptide(L)' 'MKNFSARDAKNQFGLLIDTARVDPVVIEKHGRPVVVVCSVEEFDRLRRIASKHSDPTKKGSE' A
#
# COMPACT_ATOMS: atom_id res chain seq x y z
N MET A 1 2.14 10.59 -1.18
CA MET A 1 2.97 9.38 -1.28
C MET A 1 4.42 9.75 -1.49
N LYS A 2 5.32 9.26 -0.63
CA LYS A 2 6.77 9.37 -0.81
C LYS A 2 7.33 8.12 -1.46
N ASN A 3 8.44 8.23 -2.19
CA ASN A 3 9.10 7.10 -2.82
C ASN A 3 10.47 6.85 -2.18
N PHE A 4 10.77 5.59 -1.90
CA PHE A 4 12.04 5.11 -1.35
C PHE A 4 12.65 4.14 -2.35
N SER A 5 13.97 4.18 -2.53
CA SER A 5 14.64 3.06 -3.19
C SER A 5 14.66 1.85 -2.25
N ALA A 6 14.79 0.64 -2.81
CA ALA A 6 14.98 -0.58 -2.02
C ALA A 6 16.22 -0.48 -1.10
N ARG A 7 17.25 0.27 -1.52
CA ARG A 7 18.44 0.54 -0.71
C ARG A 7 18.12 1.44 0.48
N ASP A 8 17.37 2.51 0.27
CA ASP A 8 17.01 3.45 1.34
C ASP A 8 16.04 2.81 2.33
N ALA A 9 15.07 2.03 1.84
CA ALA A 9 14.16 1.26 2.67
C ALA A 9 14.93 0.31 3.62
N LYS A 10 15.97 -0.36 3.13
CA LYS A 10 16.84 -1.23 3.94
C LYS A 10 17.66 -0.43 4.96
N ASN A 11 18.25 0.69 4.54
CA ASN A 11 19.20 1.44 5.35
C ASN A 11 18.52 2.39 6.37
N GLN A 12 17.29 2.82 6.10
CA GLN A 12 16.55 3.82 6.87
C GLN A 12 15.16 3.29 7.27
N PHE A 13 15.12 2.03 7.71
CA PHE A 13 13.85 1.36 8.01
C PHE A 13 13.00 2.10 9.06
N GLY A 14 13.62 2.64 10.12
CA GLY A 14 12.89 3.42 11.14
C GLY A 14 12.17 4.64 10.54
N LEU A 15 12.87 5.44 9.74
CA LEU A 15 12.28 6.59 9.04
C LEU A 15 11.17 6.17 8.06
N LEU A 16 11.36 5.05 7.38
CA LEU A 16 10.34 4.48 6.48
C LEU A 16 9.06 4.15 7.25
N ILE A 17 9.17 3.51 8.41
CA ILE A 17 8.01 3.17 9.25
C ILE A 17 7.32 4.44 9.76
N ASP A 18 8.07 5.40 10.30
CA ASP A 18 7.51 6.66 10.79
C ASP A 18 6.79 7.42 9.67
N THR A 19 7.35 7.42 8.46
CA THR A 19 6.72 8.04 7.29
C THR A 19 5.45 7.29 6.88
N ALA A 20 5.51 5.96 6.80
CA ALA A 20 4.39 5.11 6.37
C ALA A 20 3.18 5.15 7.31
N ARG A 21 3.39 5.55 8.58
CA ARG A 21 2.30 5.80 9.54
C ARG A 21 1.52 7.09 9.24
N VAL A 22 2.14 8.06 8.57
CA VAL A 22 1.51 9.35 8.23
C VAL A 22 0.91 9.32 6.82
N ASP A 23 1.63 8.74 5.85
CA ASP A 23 1.21 8.68 4.45
C ASP A 23 1.85 7.46 3.75
N PRO A 24 1.16 6.75 2.83
CA PRO A 24 1.74 5.60 2.16
C PRO A 24 3.06 5.90 1.43
N VAL A 25 3.99 4.97 1.55
CA VAL A 25 5.34 5.03 0.95
C VAL A 25 5.47 3.96 -0.11
N VAL A 26 5.90 4.36 -1.31
CA VAL A 26 6.23 3.44 -2.40
C VAL A 26 7.69 3.06 -2.32
N ILE A 27 8.01 1.77 -2.38
CA ILE A 27 9.37 1.27 -2.52
C ILE A 27 9.59 0.91 -3.99
N GLU A 28 10.68 1.44 -4.55
CA GLU A 28 11.12 1.21 -5.92
C GLU A 28 12.36 0.33 -5.98
N LYS A 29 12.41 -0.53 -7.00
CA LYS A 29 13.60 -1.30 -7.37
C LYS A 29 13.95 -0.99 -8.82
N HIS A 30 15.17 -0.49 -9.06
CA HIS A 30 15.63 -0.04 -10.38
C HIS A 30 14.66 0.96 -11.05
N GLY A 31 14.11 1.90 -10.27
CA GLY A 31 13.18 2.92 -10.76
C GLY A 31 11.77 2.42 -11.06
N ARG A 32 11.43 1.19 -10.66
CA ARG A 32 10.07 0.64 -10.80
C ARG A 32 9.43 0.46 -9.43
N PRO A 33 8.19 0.94 -9.21
CA PRO A 33 7.47 0.70 -7.97
C PRO A 33 7.18 -0.80 -7.83
N VAL A 34 7.51 -1.36 -6.66
CA VAL A 34 7.38 -2.80 -6.39
C VAL A 34 6.54 -3.10 -5.15
N VAL A 35 6.56 -2.22 -4.14
CA VAL A 35 5.84 -2.40 -2.87
C VAL A 35 5.29 -1.06 -2.40
N VAL A 36 4.15 -1.08 -1.70
CA VAL A 36 3.66 0.08 -0.93
C VAL A 36 3.63 -0.32 0.55
N VAL A 37 4.16 0.55 1.41
CA VAL A 37 4.09 0.42 2.87
C VAL A 37 3.17 1.51 3.40
N CYS A 38 2.24 1.13 4.27
CA CYS A 38 1.28 2.04 4.90
C CYS A 38 1.01 1.58 6.33
N SER A 39 0.26 2.36 7.09
CA SER A 39 -0.18 1.96 8.43
C SER A 39 -1.11 0.74 8.36
N VAL A 40 -1.18 -0.01 9.46
CA VAL A 40 -2.06 -1.18 9.57
C VAL A 40 -3.53 -0.76 9.42
N GLU A 41 -3.89 0.39 9.99
CA GLU A 41 -5.25 0.94 9.91
C GLU A 41 -5.66 1.23 8.46
N GLU A 42 -4.76 1.82 7.67
CA GLU A 42 -5.03 2.09 6.26
C GLU A 42 -5.10 0.80 5.44
N PHE A 43 -4.21 -0.16 5.70
CA PHE A 43 -4.29 -1.47 5.07
C PHE A 43 -5.63 -2.17 5.35
N ASP A 44 -6.10 -2.15 6.60
CA ASP A 44 -7.38 -2.74 6.98
C ASP A 44 -8.57 -2.00 6.35
N ARG A 45 -8.50 -0.66 6.25
CA ARG A 45 -9.51 0.14 5.53
C ARG A 45 -9.60 -0.28 4.07
N LEU A 46 -8.46 -0.36 3.38
CA LEU A 46 -8.38 -0.77 1.98
C LEU A 46 -8.88 -2.21 1.79
N ARG A 47 -8.50 -3.13 2.69
CA ARG A 47 -8.94 -4.52 2.65
C ARG A 47 -10.46 -4.65 2.78
N ARG A 48 -11.09 -3.87 3.68
CA ARG A 48 -12.56 -3.83 3.83
C ARG A 48 -13.27 -3.25 2.61
N ILE A 49 -12.68 -2.25 1.96
CA ILE A 49 -13.22 -1.69 0.72
C ILE A 49 -13.13 -2.74 -0.39
N ALA A 50 -11.99 -3.41 -0.54
CA ALA A 50 -11.80 -4.44 -1.55
C ALA A 50 -12.80 -5.60 -1.39
N SER A 51 -13.04 -6.07 -0.16
CA SER A 51 -14.02 -7.14 0.09
C SER A 51 -15.47 -6.75 -0.18
N LYS A 52 -15.81 -5.46 -0.14
CA LYS A 52 -17.16 -4.95 -0.49
C LYS A 52 -17.38 -4.85 -1.99
N HIS A 53 -16.31 -4.77 -2.78
CA HIS A 53 -16.37 -4.65 -4.24
C HIS A 53 -16.25 -6.01 -4.95
N SER A 54 -16.08 -7.11 -4.22
CA SER A 54 -16.00 -8.47 -4.76
C SER A 54 -17.36 -9.19 -4.89
N ASP A 55 -18.48 -8.46 -5.01
CA ASP A 55 -19.78 -9.02 -5.39
C ASP A 55 -20.05 -8.84 -6.91
N PRO A 56 -19.71 -9.82 -7.77
CA PRO A 56 -20.15 -9.84 -9.16
C PRO A 56 -21.61 -10.29 -9.35
N THR A 57 -22.36 -10.55 -8.27
CA THR A 57 -23.68 -11.21 -8.30
C THR A 57 -24.88 -10.32 -8.64
N LYS A 58 -24.67 -9.14 -9.22
CA LYS A 58 -25.73 -8.34 -9.87
C LYS A 58 -25.47 -8.05 -11.34
N LYS A 59 -25.00 -9.06 -12.09
CA LYS A 59 -25.13 -9.12 -13.55
C LYS A 59 -25.92 -10.37 -13.93
N GLY A 60 -27.18 -10.17 -14.32
CA GLY A 60 -28.00 -11.18 -15.00
C GLY A 60 -29.05 -11.86 -14.13
N SER A 61 -30.06 -11.11 -13.68
CA SER A 61 -31.39 -11.66 -13.46
C SER A 61 -32.35 -10.82 -14.29
N GLU A 62 -32.50 -11.21 -15.55
CA GLU A 62 -33.69 -11.07 -16.41
C GLU A 62 -33.49 -11.95 -17.66
#